data_AF-A0A1S9T0G3-F1
#
_entry.id   AF-A0A1S9T0G3-F1
#
_cell.length_a   1.000
_cell.length_b   1.000
_cell.length_c   1.000
_cell.angle_alpha   90.00
_cell.angle_beta   90.00
_cell.angle_gamma   90.00
#
_symmetry.space_group_name_H-M   'P 1'
#
loop_
_entity.id
_entity.type
_entity.pdbx_description
1 polymer ?
#
loop_
_entity_poly.entity_id
_entity_poly.type
_entity_poly.pdbx_seq_one_letter_code
_entity_poly.pdbx_strand_id
1 'polypeptide(L)'
;MDSLVLQGNVYVLSYIERFPIIIDEIIMSDRDIEIYKQFQRDIYTTYKQIRHICNPRACEKTSLQTVKASLKEHWLEQYLNLTLKEANLVIEYADKFFGLAIK
;
A
#
# COMPACT_ATOMS: atom_id res chain seq x y z
N MET A 1 14.31 -4.43 -2.29
CA MET A 1 13.09 -5.26 -2.42
C MET A 1 12.57 -4.88 -3.77
N ASP A 2 12.43 -5.86 -4.65
CA ASP A 2 12.35 -5.55 -6.07
C ASP A 2 10.91 -5.61 -6.57
N SER A 3 10.07 -6.39 -5.87
CA SER A 3 8.64 -6.51 -6.12
C SER A 3 7.83 -6.56 -4.84
N LEU A 4 6.54 -6.23 -4.93
CA LEU A 4 5.55 -6.34 -3.86
C LEU A 4 4.31 -7.08 -4.38
N VAL A 5 3.81 -8.06 -3.63
CA VAL A 5 2.61 -8.81 -3.99
C VAL A 5 1.43 -8.28 -3.19
N LEU A 6 0.40 -7.76 -3.85
CA LEU A 6 -0.80 -7.22 -3.21
C LEU A 6 -2.04 -7.73 -3.94
N GLN A 7 -3.04 -8.22 -3.20
CA GLN A 7 -4.32 -8.65 -3.77
C GLN A 7 -4.17 -9.66 -4.95
N GLY A 8 -3.10 -10.45 -4.95
CA GLY A 8 -2.78 -11.41 -6.03
C GLY A 8 -1.98 -10.83 -7.20
N ASN A 9 -1.71 -9.53 -7.23
CA ASN A 9 -0.93 -8.84 -8.25
C ASN A 9 0.53 -8.68 -7.82
N VAL A 10 1.47 -8.79 -8.77
CA VAL A 10 2.90 -8.58 -8.53
C VAL A 10 3.32 -7.23 -9.12
N TYR A 11 3.87 -6.36 -8.29
CA TYR A 11 4.31 -5.02 -8.68
C TYR A 11 5.82 -4.90 -8.59
N VAL A 12 6.49 -4.58 -9.70
CA VAL A 12 7.92 -4.25 -9.70
C VAL A 12 8.09 -2.79 -9.24
N LEU A 13 8.73 -2.58 -8.09
CA LEU A 13 8.74 -1.27 -7.42
C LEU A 13 9.51 -0.22 -8.23
N SER A 14 10.63 -0.61 -8.86
CA SER A 14 11.43 0.28 -9.71
C SER A 14 10.67 0.76 -10.96
N TYR A 15 9.64 0.04 -11.38
CA TYR A 15 8.75 0.46 -12.46
C TYR A 15 7.65 1.40 -11.94
N ILE A 16 7.04 1.06 -10.79
CA ILE A 16 6.04 1.92 -10.13
C ILE A 16 6.60 3.30 -9.78
N GLU A 17 7.85 3.34 -9.29
CA GLU A 17 8.52 4.58 -8.87
C GLU A 17 8.86 5.53 -10.03
N ARG A 18 8.83 5.04 -11.28
CA ARG A 18 9.05 5.88 -12.46
C ARG A 18 7.81 6.69 -12.84
N PHE A 19 6.61 6.27 -12.46
CA PHE A 19 5.37 6.93 -12.90
C PHE A 19 5.21 8.40 -12.49
N PRO A 20 5.58 8.83 -11.27
CA PRO A 20 5.53 10.25 -10.92
C PRO A 20 6.40 11.15 -11.81
N ILE A 21 7.46 10.61 -12.41
CA ILE A 21 8.38 11.35 -13.31
C ILE A 21 7.80 11.43 -14.73
N ILE A 22 7.05 10.40 -15.16
CA ILE A 22 6.47 10.31 -16.51
C ILE A 22 5.13 11.08 -16.60
N ILE A 23 4.48 11.43 -15.48
CA ILE A 23 3.28 12.28 -15.51
C ILE A 23 3.60 13.72 -15.94
N ASP A 24 4.80 14.22 -15.63
CA ASP A 24 5.27 15.55 -16.07
C ASP A 24 5.80 15.53 -17.53
N GLU A 25 6.26 14.38 -18.02
CA GLU A 25 6.71 14.15 -19.40
C GLU A 25 5.77 13.17 -20.11
N ILE A 26 4.72 13.69 -20.76
CA ILE A 26 3.64 13.03 -21.55
C ILE A 26 4.04 11.74 -22.33
N ILE A 27 4.37 10.64 -21.63
CA ILE A 27 4.77 9.35 -22.22
C ILE A 27 4.35 8.18 -21.32
N MET A 28 3.12 8.19 -20.79
CA MET A 28 2.53 6.98 -20.21
C MET A 28 1.55 6.37 -21.21
N SER A 29 1.67 5.07 -21.48
CA SER A 29 0.60 4.36 -22.21
C SER A 29 -0.64 4.21 -21.32
N ASP A 30 -1.81 4.00 -21.91
CA ASP A 30 -3.04 3.76 -21.15
C ASP A 30 -2.89 2.57 -20.18
N ARG A 31 -2.15 1.54 -20.60
CA ARG A 31 -1.81 0.38 -19.76
C ARG A 31 -0.99 0.77 -18.55
N ASP A 32 0.00 1.65 -18.71
CA ASP A 32 0.83 2.13 -17.60
C ASP A 32 0.00 2.87 -16.55
N ILE A 33 -0.93 3.73 -17.02
CA ILE A 33 -1.86 4.47 -16.16
C ILE A 33 -2.77 3.50 -15.40
N GLU A 34 -3.29 2.47 -16.07
CA GLU A 34 -4.13 1.45 -15.45
C GLU A 34 -3.37 0.66 -14.38
N ILE A 35 -2.13 0.25 -14.64
CA ILE A 35 -1.29 -0.44 -13.67
C ILE A 35 -1.04 0.44 -12.43
N TYR A 36 -0.71 1.71 -12.63
CA TYR A 36 -0.47 2.63 -11.51
C TYR A 36 -1.74 2.87 -10.68
N LYS A 37 -2.90 3.05 -11.33
CA LYS A 37 -4.20 3.16 -10.64
C LYS A 37 -4.57 1.89 -9.89
N GLN A 38 -4.30 0.71 -10.47
CA GLN A 38 -4.53 -0.57 -9.82
C GLN A 38 -3.63 -0.71 -8.59
N PHE A 39 -2.35 -0.34 -8.70
CA PHE A 39 -1.42 -0.33 -7.58
C PHE A 39 -1.92 0.57 -6.43
N GLN A 40 -2.38 1.79 -6.73
CA GLN A 40 -2.96 2.68 -5.71
C GLN A 40 -4.18 2.05 -5.00
N ARG A 41 -5.07 1.40 -5.75
CA ARG A 41 -6.25 0.71 -5.17
C ARG A 41 -5.85 -0.48 -4.30
N ASP A 42 -4.87 -1.26 -4.73
CA ASP A 42 -4.38 -2.42 -3.99
C ASP A 42 -3.65 -1.99 -2.71
N ILE A 43 -2.87 -0.90 -2.77
CA ILE A 43 -2.28 -0.27 -1.58
C ILE A 43 -3.37 0.15 -0.60
N TYR A 44 -4.40 0.86 -1.05
CA TYR A 44 -5.48 1.30 -0.17
C TYR A 44 -6.24 0.14 0.47
N THR A 45 -6.54 -0.90 -0.32
CA THR A 45 -7.25 -2.10 0.16
C THR A 45 -6.42 -2.85 1.19
N THR A 46 -5.15 -3.10 0.89
CA THR A 46 -4.23 -3.81 1.78
C THR A 46 -3.98 -3.01 3.06
N TYR A 47 -3.82 -1.70 2.95
CA TYR A 47 -3.71 -0.81 4.11
C TYR A 47 -4.92 -0.91 5.05
N LYS A 48 -6.15 -0.89 4.51
CA LYS A 48 -7.38 -1.07 5.31
C LYS A 48 -7.40 -2.43 6.02
N GLN A 49 -6.95 -3.48 5.36
CA GLN A 49 -6.86 -4.82 5.96
C GLN A 49 -5.83 -4.85 7.11
N ILE A 50 -4.63 -4.31 6.91
CA ILE A 50 -3.60 -4.18 7.96
C ILE A 50 -4.18 -3.44 9.16
N ARG A 51 -4.85 -2.33 8.91
CA ARG A 51 -5.47 -1.51 9.94
C ARG A 51 -6.55 -2.27 10.72
N HIS A 52 -7.39 -3.03 10.02
CA HIS A 52 -8.44 -3.83 10.64
C HIS A 52 -7.87 -4.92 11.56
N ILE A 53 -6.76 -5.55 11.17
CA ILE A 53 -6.08 -6.55 12.00
C ILE A 53 -5.44 -5.91 13.23
N CYS A 54 -4.78 -4.76 13.07
CA CYS A 54 -4.14 -4.05 14.19
C CYS A 54 -5.14 -3.47 15.19
N ASN A 55 -6.30 -3.00 14.73
CA ASN A 55 -7.34 -2.46 15.60
C ASN A 55 -8.76 -2.75 15.05
N PRO A 56 -9.30 -3.95 15.31
CA PRO A 56 -10.59 -4.39 14.76
C PRO A 56 -11.78 -3.53 15.20
N ARG A 57 -11.63 -2.81 16.32
CA ARG A 57 -12.69 -1.95 16.90
C ARG A 57 -12.60 -0.49 16.46
N ALA A 58 -11.51 -0.06 15.83
CA ALA A 58 -11.35 1.31 15.36
C ALA A 58 -11.73 1.42 13.88
N CYS A 59 -13.03 1.46 13.60
CA CYS A 59 -13.53 1.95 12.32
C CYS A 59 -13.00 3.39 12.07
N GLU A 60 -12.38 3.59 10.92
CA GLU A 60 -11.99 4.85 10.25
C GLU A 60 -11.07 5.88 10.97
N LYS A 61 -10.92 5.88 12.31
CA LYS A 61 -10.13 6.90 13.06
C LYS A 61 -8.70 6.55 13.55
N THR A 62 -8.09 5.42 13.18
CA THR A 62 -6.72 5.08 13.62
C THR A 62 -5.68 5.74 12.74
N SER A 63 -4.74 6.49 13.34
CA SER A 63 -3.65 7.13 12.60
C SER A 63 -2.65 6.09 12.05
N LEU A 64 -1.96 6.44 10.96
CA LEU A 64 -0.90 5.63 10.36
C LEU A 64 0.20 5.27 11.37
N GLN A 65 0.56 6.21 12.25
CA GLN A 65 1.57 5.98 13.30
C GLN A 65 1.12 4.90 14.30
N THR A 66 -0.14 4.92 14.74
CA THR A 66 -0.67 3.91 15.64
C THR A 66 -0.75 2.54 14.97
N VAL A 67 -1.08 2.49 13.67
CA VAL A 67 -1.04 1.24 12.90
C VAL A 67 0.38 0.68 12.86
N LYS A 68 1.39 1.49 12.49
CA LYS A 68 2.81 1.07 12.50
C LYS A 68 3.26 0.53 13.86
N ALA A 69 2.92 1.22 14.94
CA ALA A 69 3.29 0.81 16.30
C ALA A 69 2.62 -0.50 16.76
N SER A 70 1.50 -0.88 16.14
CA SER A 70 0.71 -2.06 16.52
C SER A 70 0.92 -3.26 15.60
N LEU A 71 1.81 -3.15 14.61
CA LEU A 71 2.12 -4.26 13.69
C LEU A 71 2.73 -5.42 14.48
N LYS A 72 2.16 -6.61 14.31
CA LYS A 72 2.76 -7.85 14.81
C LYS A 72 2.87 -8.82 13.64
N GLU A 73 4.09 -9.28 13.40
CA GLU A 73 4.46 -10.09 12.23
C GLU A 73 3.58 -11.34 12.07
N HIS A 74 3.31 -12.07 13.16
CA HIS A 74 2.47 -13.28 13.11
C HIS A 74 1.05 -13.02 12.57
N TRP A 75 0.46 -11.86 12.82
CA TRP A 75 -0.87 -11.54 12.27
C TRP A 75 -0.83 -11.16 10.80
N LEU A 76 0.26 -10.52 10.35
CA LEU A 76 0.44 -10.13 8.96
C LEU A 76 0.62 -11.36 8.07
N GLU A 77 1.45 -12.31 8.51
CA GLU A 77 1.63 -13.58 7.80
C GLU A 77 0.34 -14.40 7.79
N GLN A 78 -0.31 -14.55 8.96
CA GLN A 78 -1.50 -15.39 9.10
C GLN A 78 -2.69 -14.89 8.27
N TYR A 79 -2.90 -13.57 8.18
CA TYR A 79 -4.12 -13.03 7.56
C TYR A 79 -3.90 -12.35 6.20
N LEU A 80 -2.68 -11.86 5.92
CA LEU A 80 -2.39 -11.10 4.71
C LEU A 80 -1.26 -11.69 3.87
N ASN A 81 -0.55 -12.71 4.37
CA ASN A 81 0.64 -13.24 3.74
C ASN A 81 1.68 -12.14 3.44
N LEU A 82 1.85 -11.20 4.38
CA LEU A 82 2.81 -10.10 4.30
C LEU A 82 3.84 -10.22 5.41
N THR A 83 5.08 -9.92 5.08
CA THR A 83 6.15 -9.65 6.05
C THR A 83 5.95 -8.28 6.71
N LEU A 84 6.61 -8.07 7.86
CA LEU A 84 6.61 -6.75 8.51
C LEU A 84 7.15 -5.64 7.59
N LYS A 85 8.13 -5.97 6.75
CA LYS A 85 8.73 -5.03 5.79
C LYS A 85 7.73 -4.63 4.70
N GLU A 86 7.00 -5.59 4.15
CA GLU A 86 5.96 -5.32 3.14
C GLU A 86 4.82 -4.50 3.71
N ALA A 87 4.38 -4.81 4.93
CA ALA A 87 3.34 -4.04 5.61
C ALA A 87 3.75 -2.58 5.84
N ASN A 88 5.00 -2.33 6.26
CA ASN A 88 5.51 -0.97 6.41
C ASN A 88 5.56 -0.22 5.08
N LEU A 89 5.98 -0.91 4.01
CA LEU A 89 6.02 -0.34 2.66
C LEU A 89 4.61 0.02 2.17
N VAL A 90 3.61 -0.84 2.39
CA VAL A 90 2.20 -0.55 2.09
C VAL A 90 1.73 0.71 2.82
N ILE A 91 2.09 0.87 4.10
CA ILE A 91 1.73 2.05 4.88
C ILE A 91 2.42 3.32 4.34
N GLU A 92 3.68 3.23 3.92
CA GLU A 92 4.41 4.35 3.31
C GLU A 92 3.80 4.78 1.98
N TYR A 93 3.44 3.84 1.12
CA TYR A 93 2.71 4.15 -0.12
C TYR A 93 1.31 4.70 0.15
N ALA A 94 0.60 4.20 1.17
CA ALA A 94 -0.70 4.73 1.55
C ALA A 94 -0.58 6.21 2.01
N ASP A 95 0.44 6.54 2.81
CA ASP A 95 0.73 7.92 3.19
C ASP A 95 1.10 8.78 1.96
N LYS A 96 1.96 8.26 1.07
CA LYS A 96 2.35 8.96 -0.16
C LYS A 96 1.17 9.27 -1.09
N PHE A 97 0.24 8.33 -1.26
CA PHE A 97 -0.88 8.48 -2.20
C PHE A 97 -2.08 9.20 -1.63
N PHE A 98 -2.35 9.03 -0.33
CA PHE A 98 -3.59 9.51 0.29
C PHE A 98 -3.34 10.50 1.43
N GLY A 99 -2.10 10.65 1.90
CA GLY A 99 -1.72 11.52 3.01
C GLY A 99 -2.54 11.29 4.29
N LEU A 100 -2.59 12.31 5.14
CA LEU A 100 -3.50 12.39 6.30
C LEU A 100 -5.00 12.39 5.92
N ALA A 101 -5.36 12.28 4.62
CA ALA A 101 -6.73 12.41 4.13
C ALA A 101 -7.53 11.10 4.10
N ILE A 102 -6.99 10.00 4.67
CA ILE A 102 -7.81 8.83 4.97
C ILE A 102 -8.73 9.18 6.15
N LYS A 103 -9.86 9.84 5.83
CA LYS A 103 -10.97 10.13 6.74
C LYS A 103 -11.82 8.90 6.99
#